data_AF-A0A1Q8BGX2-F1
#
_entry.id   AF-A0A1Q8BGX2-F1
#
_cell.length_a   1.000
_cell.length_b   1.000
_cell.length_c   1.000
_cell.angle_alpha   90.00
_cell.angle_beta   90.00
_cell.angle_gamma   90.00
#
_symmetry.space_group_name_H-M   'P 1'
#
loop_
_entity.id
_entity.type
_entity.pdbx_description
1 polymer ?
#
loop_
_entity_poly.entity_id
_entity_poly.type
_entity_poly.pdbx_seq_one_letter_code
_entity_poly.pdbx_strand_id
1 'polypeptide(L)' 'MLDIRGPNPPTIALILAAAFMWWGFTNNSLTSITVGGVFAAIGIGLQVLYLRYRYGRAAYRRRTAAS' A
#
# COMPACT_ATOMS: atom_id res chain seq x y z
N MET A 1 -13.51 3.38 3.20
CA MET A 1 -12.86 4.64 3.59
C MET A 1 -11.37 4.37 3.73
N LEU A 2 -10.54 4.95 2.88
CA LEU A 2 -9.08 4.80 2.90
C LEU A 2 -8.58 5.45 4.19
N ASP A 3 -8.19 4.65 5.18
CA ASP A 3 -7.70 5.13 6.47
C ASP A 3 -6.27 5.68 6.30
N ILE A 4 -6.18 6.98 5.99
CA ILE A 4 -4.94 7.75 5.75
C ILE A 4 -4.36 8.28 7.09
N ARG A 5 -4.98 8.02 8.25
CA ARG A 5 -4.65 8.70 9.52
C ARG A 5 -3.35 8.25 10.21
N GLY A 6 -2.56 7.36 9.61
CA GLY A 6 -1.20 7.04 10.05
C GLY A 6 -0.27 6.93 8.85
N PRO A 7 1.01 7.38 8.94
CA PRO A 7 2.03 7.16 7.92
C PRO A 7 2.35 5.67 7.83
N ASN A 8 1.43 4.92 7.25
CA ASN A 8 1.53 3.50 7.05
C ASN A 8 2.39 3.31 5.78
N PRO A 9 3.37 2.38 5.79
CA PRO A 9 4.19 2.06 4.62
C PRO A 9 3.40 1.92 3.29
N PRO A 10 2.22 1.28 3.24
CA PRO A 10 1.43 1.21 2.02
C PRO A 10 0.93 2.57 1.50
N THR A 11 0.54 3.47 2.39
CA THR A 11 0.00 4.79 2.01
C THR A 11 1.09 5.65 1.38
N ILE A 12 2.31 5.60 1.91
CA ILE A 12 3.48 6.30 1.36
C ILE A 12 3.80 5.79 -0.05
N ALA A 13 3.77 4.46 -0.25
CA ALA A 13 4.00 3.86 -1.57
C ALA A 13 2.97 4.32 -2.61
N LEU A 14 1.69 4.42 -2.23
CA LEU A 14 0.62 4.90 -3.11
C LEU A 14 0.73 6.41 -3.42
N ILE A 15 1.17 7.22 -2.46
CA ILE A 15 1.42 8.64 -2.68
C ILE A 15 2.56 8.83 -3.69
N LEU A 16 3.66 8.08 -3.53
CA LEU A 16 4.77 8.10 -4.48
C LEU A 16 4.35 7.62 -5.87
N ALA A 17 3.53 6.55 -5.94
CA ALA A 17 2.97 6.07 -7.21
C ALA A 17 2.20 7.18 -7.95
N ALA A 18 1.29 7.85 -7.24
CA ALA A 18 0.48 8.93 -7.81
C ALA A 18 1.35 10.10 -8.28
N ALA A 19 2.37 10.49 -7.51
CA ALA A 19 3.30 11.54 -7.87
C ALA A 19 4.10 11.20 -9.14
N PHE A 20 4.65 9.98 -9.22
CA PHE A 20 5.42 9.53 -10.39
C PHE A 20 4.56 9.39 -11.65
N MET A 21 3.32 8.89 -11.53
CA MET A 21 2.39 8.80 -12.65
C MET A 21 1.98 10.19 -13.15
N TRP A 22 1.66 11.12 -12.24
CA TRP A 22 1.31 12.49 -12.60
C TRP A 22 2.46 13.19 -13.32
N TRP A 23 3.67 13.13 -12.74
CA TRP A 23 4.86 13.69 -13.36
C TRP A 23 5.17 13.04 -14.71
N GLY A 24 5.03 11.73 -14.81
CA GLY A 24 5.25 10.99 -16.06
C GLY A 24 4.27 11.40 -17.15
N PHE A 25 3.01 11.63 -16.79
CA PHE A 25 1.99 12.11 -17.72
C PHE A 25 2.27 13.54 -18.18
N THR A 26 2.61 14.46 -17.27
CA THR A 26 2.89 15.86 -17.63
C THR A 26 4.16 16.02 -18.48
N ASN A 27 5.12 15.10 -18.35
CA ASN A 27 6.40 15.15 -19.07
C ASN A 27 6.48 14.15 -20.25
N ASN A 28 5.38 13.49 -20.60
CA ASN A 28 5.32 12.46 -21.64
C ASN A 28 6.40 11.36 -21.51
N SER A 29 6.69 10.97 -20.27
CA SER A 29 7.74 10.00 -19.92
C SER A 29 7.13 8.66 -19.53
N LEU A 30 7.17 7.69 -20.44
CA LEU A 30 6.73 6.31 -20.21
C LEU A 30 7.47 5.65 -19.04
N THR A 31 8.75 5.97 -18.85
CA THR A 31 9.58 5.42 -17.76
C THR A 31 9.04 5.83 -16.39
N SER A 32 8.67 7.11 -16.24
CA SER A 32 8.11 7.63 -14.98
C SER A 32 6.74 7.03 -14.67
N ILE A 33 5.89 6.85 -15.68
CA ILE A 33 4.59 6.17 -15.53
C ILE A 33 4.78 4.72 -15.09
N THR A 34 5.75 4.01 -15.69
CA THR A 34 6.07 2.62 -15.35
C THR A 34 6.56 2.49 -13.91
N VAL A 35 7.45 3.39 -13.46
CA VAL A 35 7.92 3.43 -12.07
C VAL A 35 6.75 3.70 -11.11
N GLY A 36 5.86 4.63 -11.43
CA GLY A 36 4.64 4.86 -10.67
C GLY A 36 3.75 3.62 -10.56
N GLY A 37 3.62 2.86 -11.65
CA GLY A 37 2.90 1.58 -11.68
C GLY A 37 3.49 0.52 -10.73
N VAL A 38 4.81 0.40 -10.68
CA VAL A 38 5.50 -0.50 -9.75
C VAL A 38 5.22 -0.10 -8.30
N PHE A 39 5.31 1.20 -7.99
CA PHE A 39 4.98 1.69 -6.65
C PHE A 39 3.51 1.43 -6.27
N ALA A 40 2.58 1.52 -7.23
CA ALA A 40 1.18 1.18 -6.99
C ALA A 40 1.00 -0.31 -6.64
N ALA A 41 1.64 -1.20 -7.40
CA ALA A 41 1.59 -2.65 -7.14
C ALA A 41 2.18 -3.00 -5.77
N ILE A 42 3.31 -2.40 -5.40
CA ILE A 42 3.93 -2.58 -4.07
C ILE A 42 3.02 -2.04 -2.97
N GLY A 43 2.42 -0.85 -3.16
CA GLY A 43 1.49 -0.25 -2.20
C GLY A 43 0.30 -1.15 -1.92
N ILE A 44 -0.34 -1.68 -2.97
CA ILE A 44 -1.46 -2.62 -2.85
C ILE A 44 -1.01 -3.93 -2.18
N GLY A 45 0.13 -4.49 -2.59
CA GLY A 45 0.68 -5.71 -1.98
C GLY A 45 0.94 -5.55 -0.47
N LEU A 46 1.51 -4.41 -0.07
CA LEU A 46 1.72 -4.06 1.33
C LEU A 46 0.40 -3.84 2.07
N GLN A 47 -0.63 -3.25 1.45
CA GLN A 47 -1.96 -3.14 2.07
C GLN A 47 -2.53 -4.54 2.35
N VAL A 48 -2.51 -5.43 1.37
CA VAL A 48 -3.02 -6.80 1.52
C VAL A 48 -2.23 -7.57 2.59
N LEU A 49 -0.90 -7.47 2.58
CA LEU A 49 -0.04 -8.11 3.57
C LEU A 49 -0.32 -7.56 4.98
N TYR A 50 -0.44 -6.24 5.12
CA TYR A 50 -0.72 -5.57 6.39
C TYR A 50 -2.08 -6.00 6.96
N LEU A 51 -3.13 -6.04 6.12
CA LEU A 51 -4.42 -6.60 6.51
C LEU A 51 -4.27 -8.06 6.94
N ARG A 52 -3.60 -8.91 6.15
CA ARG A 52 -3.45 -10.33 6.45
C ARG A 52 -2.71 -10.58 7.78
N TYR A 53 -1.65 -9.81 8.04
CA TYR A 53 -0.93 -9.86 9.32
C TYR A 53 -1.80 -9.41 10.50
N ARG A 54 -2.57 -8.32 10.32
CA ARG A 54 -3.46 -7.79 11.37
C ARG A 54 -4.60 -8.75 11.69
N TYR A 55 -5.26 -9.31 10.68
CA TYR A 55 -6.34 -10.29 10.86
C TYR A 55 -5.80 -11.63 11.39
N GLY A 56 -4.62 -12.06 10.94
CA GLY A 56 -3.97 -13.28 11.44
C GLY A 56 -3.61 -13.21 12.93
N ARG A 57 -3.05 -12.09 13.40
CA ARG A 57 -2.79 -11.89 14.83
C ARG A 57 -4.06 -11.79 15.67
N ALA A 58 -5.12 -11.17 15.14
CA ALA A 58 -6.40 -11.08 15.83
C ALA A 58 -7.06 -12.46 16.00
N ALA A 59 -6.98 -13.32 14.98
CA ALA A 59 -7.47 -14.69 15.04
C ALA A 59 -6.67 -15.55 16.02
N TYR A 60 -5.34 -15.42 16.02
CA TYR A 60 -4.46 -16.12 16.97
C TYR A 60 -4.76 -15.73 18.42
N ARG A 61 -4.86 -14.43 18.73
CA ARG A 61 -5.19 -13.95 20.08
C ARG A 61 -6.56 -14.42 20.58
N ARG A 62 -7.58 -14.47 19.72
CA ARG A 62 -8.90 -15.02 20.12
C ARG A 62 -8.82 -16.50 20.46
N ARG A 63 -7.98 -17.26 19.76
CA ARG A 63 -7.81 -18.69 20.01
C ARG A 63 -7.09 -18.97 21.34
N THR A 64 -6.11 -18.13 21.70
CA THR A 64 -5.38 -18.25 22.99
C THR A 64 -6.17 -17.73 24.19
N ALA A 65 -7.12 -16.81 23.99
CA ALA A 65 -7.98 -16.31 25.06
C ALA A 65 -9.21 -17.20 25.33
N ALA A 66 -9.48 -18.18 24.46
CA ALA A 66 -10.59 -19.13 24.58
C ALA A 66 -10.15 -20.51 25.10
N SER A 67 -8.86 -20.65 25.48
CA SER A 67 -8.23 -21.84 26.07
C SER A 67 -7.77 -21.51 27.48
#